data_AF-A0A7C3SB34-F1
#
_entry.id   AF-A0A7C3SB34-F1
#
_cell.length_a   1.000
_cell.length_b   1.000
_cell.length_c   1.000
_cell.angle_alpha   90.00
_cell.angle_beta   90.00
_cell.angle_gamma   90.00
#
_symmetry.space_group_name_H-M   'P 1'
#
loop_
_entity.id
_entity.type
_entity.pdbx_description
1 polymer ?
#
loop_
_entity_poly.entity_id
_entity_poly.type
_entity_poly.pdbx_seq_one_letter_code
_entity_poly.pdbx_strand_id
1 'polypeptide(L)'
;MDIGEQILKEAPDLGTGNEEWEENRRAFWRMHSELLAQGYEGKWVAVYQGKVVDSDVDRKALIKRVFTRYGVVPAYFQIVLKNGMRKAIIRALGV
;
A
#
# COMPACT_ATOMS: atom_id res chain seq x y z
N MET A 1 -23.87 2.29 2.53
CA MET A 1 -22.65 1.55 2.13
C MET A 1 -21.65 2.57 1.62
N ASP A 2 -20.45 2.61 2.21
CA ASP A 2 -19.37 3.53 1.77
C ASP A 2 -18.68 2.92 0.54
N ILE A 3 -18.51 3.72 -0.52
CA ILE A 3 -17.90 3.28 -1.79
C ILE A 3 -16.50 2.67 -1.55
N GLY A 4 -15.75 3.19 -0.57
CA GLY A 4 -14.44 2.65 -0.23
C GLY A 4 -14.48 1.24 0.38
N GLU A 5 -15.55 0.91 1.10
CA GLU A 5 -15.74 -0.43 1.67
C GLU A 5 -16.15 -1.45 0.61
N GLN A 6 -16.89 -1.02 -0.41
CA GLN A 6 -17.25 -1.89 -1.54
C GLN A 6 -16.05 -2.15 -2.47
N ILE A 7 -15.22 -1.14 -2.75
CA ILE A 7 -13.97 -1.30 -3.52
C ILE A 7 -13.01 -2.28 -2.82
N LEU A 8 -12.89 -2.23 -1.50
CA LEU A 8 -12.04 -3.16 -0.73
C LEU A 8 -12.57 -4.60 -0.71
N LYS A 9 -13.86 -4.81 -0.98
CA LYS A 9 -14.53 -6.11 -0.89
C LYS A 9 -14.69 -6.78 -2.24
N GLU A 10 -14.90 -6.00 -3.30
CA GLU A 10 -15.16 -6.49 -4.67
C GLU A 10 -13.93 -6.53 -5.59
N ALA A 11 -12.81 -5.91 -5.19
CA ALA A 11 -11.56 -5.97 -5.94
C ALA A 11 -10.56 -6.95 -5.29
N PRO A 12 -10.61 -8.26 -5.60
CA PRO A 12 -9.53 -9.19 -5.23
C PRO A 12 -8.20 -8.83 -5.92
N ASP A 13 -8.29 -7.98 -6.94
CA ASP A 13 -7.24 -7.42 -7.78
C ASP A 13 -7.38 -5.89 -7.71
N LEU A 14 -6.61 -5.23 -6.83
CA LEU A 14 -6.48 -3.76 -6.79
C LEU A 14 -5.38 -3.30 -7.76
N GLY A 15 -5.24 -3.95 -8.92
CA GLY A 15 -4.02 -3.93 -9.73
C GLY A 15 -2.87 -4.72 -9.10
N THR A 16 -3.13 -5.50 -8.05
CA THR A 16 -2.12 -6.29 -7.36
C THR A 16 -1.63 -7.45 -8.23
N GLY A 17 -0.36 -7.45 -8.61
CA GLY A 17 0.25 -8.53 -9.40
C GLY A 17 0.50 -8.20 -10.88
N ASN A 18 0.21 -6.96 -11.31
CA ASN A 18 0.72 -6.44 -12.59
C ASN A 18 2.10 -5.78 -12.42
N GLU A 19 2.78 -5.48 -13.53
CA GLU A 19 4.14 -4.92 -13.50
C GLU A 19 4.20 -3.54 -12.83
N GLU A 20 3.22 -2.67 -13.07
CA GLU A 20 3.18 -1.31 -12.49
C GLU A 20 3.07 -1.35 -10.95
N TRP A 21 2.25 -2.26 -10.42
CA TRP A 21 2.15 -2.48 -8.98
C TRP A 21 3.44 -3.04 -8.40
N GLU A 22 4.07 -3.98 -9.11
CA GLU A 22 5.34 -4.56 -8.70
C GLU A 22 6.48 -3.52 -8.71
N GLU A 23 6.48 -2.59 -9.68
CA GLU A 23 7.38 -1.44 -9.70
C GLU A 23 7.19 -0.54 -8.48
N ASN A 24 5.93 -0.25 -8.10
CA ASN A 24 5.62 0.52 -6.90
C ASN A 24 6.07 -0.20 -5.63
N ARG A 25 5.90 -1.53 -5.57
CA ARG A 25 6.43 -2.37 -4.48
C ARG A 25 7.95 -2.29 -4.41
N ARG A 26 8.66 -2.45 -5.53
CA ARG A 26 10.12 -2.35 -5.59
C ARG A 26 10.60 -0.96 -5.19
N ALA A 27 9.90 0.09 -5.63
CA ALA A 27 10.20 1.47 -5.24
C ALA A 27 10.09 1.67 -3.73
N PHE A 28 8.99 1.22 -3.10
CA PHE A 28 8.82 1.26 -1.64
C PHE A 28 10.01 0.63 -0.91
N TRP A 29 10.43 -0.57 -1.32
CA TRP A 29 11.54 -1.26 -0.67
C TRP A 29 12.90 -0.61 -0.90
N ARG A 30 13.13 0.02 -2.07
CA ARG A 30 14.34 0.84 -2.32
C ARG A 30 14.42 2.05 -1.39
N MET A 31 13.28 2.70 -1.12
CA MET A 31 13.23 3.89 -0.25
C MET A 31 12.96 3.56 1.24
N HIS A 32 12.79 2.30 1.62
CA HIS A 32 12.34 1.92 2.97
C HIS A 32 13.23 2.48 4.09
N SER A 33 14.56 2.41 3.92
CA SER A 33 15.51 2.97 4.90
C SER A 33 15.38 4.49 5.03
N GLU A 34 15.09 5.17 3.92
CA GLU A 34 14.86 6.62 3.91
C GLU A 34 13.53 6.98 4.59
N LEU A 35 12.46 6.21 4.33
CA LEU A 35 11.16 6.38 5.01
C LEU A 35 11.29 6.22 6.52
N LEU A 36 12.08 5.26 6.98
CA LEU A 36 12.40 5.11 8.41
C LEU A 36 13.14 6.34 8.95
N ALA A 37 14.17 6.82 8.25
CA ALA A 37 14.93 8.01 8.64
C ALA A 37 14.06 9.28 8.68
N GLN A 38 13.04 9.37 7.82
CA GLN A 38 12.09 10.48 7.76
C GLN A 38 10.93 10.36 8.77
N GLY A 39 10.90 9.34 9.63
CA GLY A 39 9.87 9.20 10.66
C GLY A 39 8.51 8.70 10.14
N TYR A 40 8.52 7.88 9.09
CA TYR A 40 7.32 7.17 8.63
C TYR A 40 7.04 5.88 9.42
N GLU A 41 7.89 5.52 10.40
CA GLU A 41 7.68 4.34 11.24
C GLU A 41 6.25 4.31 11.82
N GLY A 42 5.55 3.19 11.62
CA GLY A 42 4.18 2.98 12.07
C GLY A 42 3.10 3.59 11.16
N LYS A 43 3.47 4.33 10.11
CA LYS A 43 2.52 4.88 9.12
C LYS A 43 2.39 3.95 7.92
N TRP A 44 1.19 3.88 7.39
CA TRP A 44 0.92 3.39 6.04
C TRP A 44 1.38 4.42 5.01
N VAL A 45 2.05 3.94 3.97
CA VAL A 45 2.52 4.73 2.84
C VAL A 45 1.89 4.20 1.57
N ALA A 46 1.41 5.10 0.72
CA ALA A 46 0.97 4.81 -0.63
C ALA A 46 2.07 5.19 -1.62
N VAL A 47 2.51 4.23 -2.43
CA VAL A 47 3.47 4.45 -3.51
C VAL A 47 2.78 4.28 -4.84
N TYR A 48 2.87 5.32 -5.69
CA TYR A 48 2.33 5.31 -7.04
C TYR A 48 3.33 5.98 -7.99
N GLN A 49 3.52 5.39 -9.16
CA GLN A 49 4.55 5.78 -10.14
C GLN A 49 5.95 5.91 -9.50
N GLY A 50 6.27 4.98 -8.60
CA GLY A 50 7.56 4.91 -7.91
C GLY A 50 7.80 5.98 -6.85
N LYS A 51 6.78 6.77 -6.46
CA LYS A 51 6.89 7.85 -5.47
C LYS A 51 5.88 7.69 -4.34
N VAL A 52 6.23 8.15 -3.15
CA VAL A 52 5.25 8.32 -2.06
C VAL A 52 4.27 9.42 -2.46
N VAL A 53 2.99 9.10 -2.54
CA VAL A 53 1.93 10.05 -2.92
C VAL A 53 1.06 10.49 -1.75
N ASP A 54 0.99 9.68 -0.69
CA ASP A 54 0.30 9.98 0.55
C ASP A 54 0.76 9.02 1.67
N SER A 55 0.50 9.37 2.93
CA SER A 55 0.73 8.51 4.09
C SER A 55 -0.27 8.80 5.20
N ASP A 56 -0.59 7.80 6.01
CA ASP A 56 -1.49 7.94 7.15
C ASP A 56 -1.23 6.86 8.20
N VAL A 57 -1.66 7.08 9.43
CA VAL A 57 -1.75 6.02 10.44
C VAL A 57 -2.96 5.10 10.18
N ASP A 58 -4.04 5.63 9.59
CA ASP A 58 -5.23 4.89 9.20
C ASP A 58 -5.17 4.45 7.72
N ARG A 59 -5.01 3.14 7.52
CA ARG A 59 -4.99 2.51 6.19
C ARG A 59 -6.25 2.80 5.37
N LYS A 60 -7.44 2.75 5.96
CA LYS A 60 -8.70 2.93 5.22
C LYS A 60 -8.81 4.38 4.75
N ALA A 61 -8.47 5.34 5.60
CA ALA A 61 -8.45 6.75 5.25
C ALA A 61 -7.45 7.04 4.11
N LEU A 62 -6.26 6.46 4.18
CA LEU A 62 -5.23 6.56 3.14
C LEU A 62 -5.74 6.04 1.78
N ILE A 63 -6.24 4.80 1.75
CA ILE A 63 -6.73 4.18 0.50
C ILE A 63 -7.83 5.03 -0.12
N LYS A 64 -8.79 5.49 0.70
CA LYS A 64 -9.89 6.35 0.25
C LYS A 64 -9.37 7.65 -0.38
N ARG A 65 -8.42 8.35 0.25
CA ARG A 65 -7.85 9.58 -0.29
C ARG A 65 -7.09 9.36 -1.60
N VAL A 66 -6.29 8.31 -1.66
CA VAL A 66 -5.50 7.98 -2.86
C VAL A 66 -6.43 7.65 -4.02
N PHE A 67 -7.44 6.81 -3.83
CA PHE A 67 -8.38 6.48 -4.90
C PHE A 67 -9.32 7.63 -5.26
N THR A 68 -9.65 8.51 -4.31
CA THR A 68 -10.39 9.75 -4.62
C THR A 68 -9.56 10.68 -5.50
N ARG A 69 -8.24 10.76 -5.27
CA ARG A 69 -7.34 11.67 -5.99
C ARG A 69 -6.90 11.15 -7.35
N TYR A 70 -6.57 9.86 -7.44
CA TYR A 70 -5.93 9.26 -8.62
C TYR A 70 -6.83 8.27 -9.36
N GLY A 71 -8.02 7.96 -8.84
CA GLY A 71 -8.85 6.86 -9.33
C GLY A 71 -8.35 5.49 -8.84
N VAL A 72 -8.95 4.41 -9.36
CA VAL A 72 -8.51 3.04 -9.06
C VAL A 72 -7.24 2.75 -9.85
N VAL A 73 -6.09 2.90 -9.20
CA VAL A 73 -4.74 2.77 -9.79
C VAL A 73 -3.94 1.68 -9.09
N PRO A 74 -2.90 1.09 -9.72
CA PRO A 74 -2.06 0.03 -9.14
C PRO A 74 -1.05 0.57 -8.11
N ALA A 75 -1.53 1.35 -7.14
CA ALA A 75 -0.72 1.87 -6.04
C ALA A 75 -0.38 0.78 -5.03
N TYR A 76 0.83 0.83 -4.49
CA TYR A 76 1.29 -0.07 -3.43
C TYR A 76 1.09 0.57 -2.06
N PHE A 77 0.36 -0.09 -1.16
CA PHE A 77 0.08 0.40 0.19
C PHE A 77 0.72 -0.50 1.23
N GLN A 78 1.63 0.04 2.03
CA GLN A 78 2.35 -0.75 3.02
C GLN A 78 2.71 0.08 4.26
N ILE A 79 2.61 -0.55 5.43
CA ILE A 79 3.09 0.04 6.68
C ILE A 79 4.63 -0.03 6.75
N VAL A 80 5.25 1.07 7.16
CA VAL A 80 6.70 1.17 7.37
C VAL A 80 7.03 0.68 8.77
N LEU A 81 7.85 -0.36 8.89
CA LEU A 81 8.23 -0.98 10.16
C LEU A 81 9.74 -1.22 10.18
N LYS A 82 10.40 -0.91 11.31
CA LYS A 82 11.85 -1.12 11.49
C LYS A 82 12.31 -2.54 11.16
N ASN A 83 11.50 -3.54 11.50
CA ASN A 83 11.93 -4.94 11.44
C ASN A 83 11.82 -5.54 10.03
N GLY A 84 11.51 -4.74 9.00
CA GLY A 84 11.54 -5.18 7.61
C GLY A 84 10.68 -6.41 7.31
N MET A 85 9.66 -6.70 8.15
CA MET A 85 8.73 -7.77 7.88
C MET A 85 7.98 -7.41 6.60
N ARG A 86 8.49 -7.90 5.47
CA ARG A 86 7.64 -8.34 4.37
C ARG A 86 6.65 -9.25 5.06
N LYS A 87 5.41 -8.79 5.29
CA LYS A 87 4.32 -9.74 5.52
C LYS A 87 4.26 -10.55 4.24
N ALA A 88 5.07 -11.61 4.17
CA ALA A 88 4.76 -12.76 3.37
C ALA A 88 3.37 -13.13 3.87
N ILE A 89 2.36 -12.92 3.02
CA ILE A 89 1.11 -13.60 3.20
C ILE A 89 1.48 -15.07 3.02
N ILE A 90 1.91 -15.72 4.11
CA ILE A 90 1.84 -17.16 4.24
C ILE A 90 0.35 -17.41 4.15
N ARG A 91 -0.11 -17.83 2.96
CA ARG A 91 -1.40 -18.50 2.82
C ARG A 91 -1.29 -19.79 3.63
N ALA A 92 -1.62 -19.68 4.91
CA ALA A 92 -1.92 -20.82 5.76
C ALA A 92 -3.36 -20.63 6.23
N LEU A 93 -4.30 -21.13 5.42
CA LEU A 93 -5.60 -21.70 5.78
C LEU A 93 -5.97 -22.61 4.58
N GLY A 94 -6.08 -23.93 4.65
CA GLY A 94 -6.10 -24.80 5.82
C GLY A 94 -7.46 -24.84 6.50
N VAL A 95 -8.54 -25.16 5.76
CA VAL A 95 -9.43 -26.36 5.89
C VAL A 95 -10.50 -26.32 4.80
#